data_AF-A0A1G2LS50-F1
#
_entry.id   AF-A0A1G2LS50-F1
#
_cell.length_a   1.000
_cell.length_b   1.000
_cell.length_c   1.000
_cell.angle_alpha   90.00
_cell.angle_beta   90.00
_cell.angle_gamma   90.00
#
_symmetry.space_group_name_H-M   'P 1'
#
loop_
_entity.id
_entity.type
_entity.pdbx_description
1 polymer ?
#
loop_
_entity_poly.entity_id
_entity_poly.type
_entity_poly.pdbx_seq_one_letter_code
_entity_poly.pdbx_strand_id
1 'polypeptide(L)' 'MNKIVIPKTEYIKLQKQAAAYRKLAQKLFESVLRDTVGDTVEDFQRTNLYSENFLRDLEEGLRESSYGKK' A
#
# COMPACT_ATOMS: atom_id res chain seq x y z
N MET A 1 -9.86 7.67 27.27
CA MET A 1 -9.65 8.32 25.95
C MET A 1 -9.56 9.82 26.17
N ASN A 2 -8.40 10.43 25.91
CA ASN A 2 -8.24 11.87 26.06
C ASN A 2 -8.79 12.57 24.81
N LYS A 3 -9.80 13.41 24.97
CA LYS A 3 -10.38 14.21 23.89
C LYS A 3 -9.48 15.42 23.64
N ILE A 4 -8.66 15.35 22.59
CA ILE A 4 -7.83 16.47 22.16
C ILE A 4 -8.68 17.35 21.23
N VAL A 5 -8.79 18.63 21.56
CA VAL A 5 -9.50 19.63 20.76
C VAL A 5 -8.48 20.57 20.15
N ILE A 6 -8.51 20.72 18.83
CA ILE A 6 -7.63 21.63 18.10
C ILE A 6 -8.45 22.57 17.21
N PRO A 7 -7.92 23.77 16.89
CA PRO A 7 -8.53 24.66 15.92
C PRO A 7 -8.69 23.99 14.55
N LYS A 8 -9.78 24.32 13.84
CA LYS A 8 -10.07 23.77 12.49
C LYS A 8 -8.93 24.02 11.51
N THR A 9 -8.29 25.17 11.59
CA THR A 9 -7.14 25.55 10.75
C THR A 9 -5.95 24.61 10.95
N GLU A 10 -5.67 24.28 12.20
CA GLU A 10 -4.61 23.34 12.58
C GLU A 10 -4.93 21.91 12.14
N TYR A 11 -6.18 21.47 12.32
CA TYR A 11 -6.65 20.19 11.81
C TYR A 11 -6.44 20.06 10.29
N ILE A 12 -6.84 21.07 9.51
CA ILE A 12 -6.67 21.06 8.04
C ILE A 12 -5.18 20.99 7.67
N LYS A 13 -4.32 21.72 8.38
CA LYS A 13 -2.87 21.69 8.17
C LYS A 13 -2.30 20.29 8.43
N LEU A 14 -2.64 19.69 9.57
CA LEU A 14 -2.21 18.34 9.94
C LEU A 14 -2.73 17.29 8.95
N GLN A 15 -3.97 17.42 8.48
CA GLN A 15 -4.55 16.53 7.47
C GLN A 15 -3.76 16.59 6.16
N LYS A 16 -3.40 17.79 5.70
CA LYS A 16 -2.56 17.97 4.50
C LYS A 16 -1.17 17.35 4.67
N GLN A 17 -0.54 17.57 5.83
CA GLN A 17 0.76 16.98 6.14
C GLN A 17 0.69 15.45 6.17
N ALA A 18 -0.31 14.87 6.82
CA ALA A 18 -0.52 13.43 6.86
C ALA A 18 -0.72 12.83 5.46
N ALA A 19 -1.50 13.49 4.59
CA ALA A 19 -1.67 13.07 3.21
C ALA A 19 -0.35 13.12 2.41
N ALA A 20 0.46 14.17 2.61
CA ALA A 20 1.77 14.28 1.97
C ALA A 20 2.74 13.20 2.45
N TYR A 21 2.80 12.94 3.76
CA TYR A 21 3.62 11.86 4.33
C TYR A 21 3.19 10.49 3.81
N ARG A 22 1.89 10.21 3.72
CA ARG A 22 1.39 8.95 3.12
C ARG A 22 1.85 8.78 1.68
N LYS A 23 1.74 9.83 0.86
CA LYS A 23 2.21 9.79 -0.54
C LYS A 23 3.71 9.60 -0.64
N LEU A 24 4.49 10.24 0.23
CA LEU A 24 5.94 10.08 0.26
C LEU A 24 6.35 8.67 0.72
N ALA A 25 5.73 8.17 1.78
CA ALA A 25 5.95 6.82 2.28
C ALA A 25 5.58 5.78 1.22
N GLN A 26 4.46 5.95 0.53
CA GLN A 26 4.07 5.09 -0.60
C GLN A 26 5.18 5.05 -1.67
N LYS A 27 5.65 6.22 -2.14
CA LYS A 27 6.71 6.29 -3.14
C LYS A 27 8.04 5.68 -2.66
N LEU A 28 8.39 5.87 -1.39
CA LEU A 28 9.59 5.29 -0.81
C LEU A 28 9.48 3.76 -0.72
N PHE A 29 8.35 3.24 -0.24
CA PHE A 29 8.08 1.80 -0.21
C PHE A 29 8.09 1.20 -1.63
N GLU A 30 7.43 1.85 -2.59
CA GLU A 30 7.47 1.46 -4.01
C GLU A 30 8.88 1.52 -4.61
N SER A 31 9.76 2.40 -4.12
CA SER A 31 11.15 2.45 -4.59
C SER A 31 12.07 1.38 -3.99
N VAL A 32 11.74 0.90 -2.77
CA VAL A 32 12.51 -0.14 -2.07
C VAL A 32 12.06 -1.53 -2.52
N LEU A 33 10.77 -1.71 -2.78
CA LEU A 33 10.21 -2.91 -3.39
C LEU A 33 10.52 -2.86 -4.89
N ARG A 34 11.58 -3.55 -5.29
CA ARG A 34 11.99 -3.64 -6.71
C ARG A 34 10.90 -4.26 -7.59
N ASP A 35 10.16 -5.21 -7.03
CA ASP A 35 9.16 -5.98 -7.76
C ASP A 35 7.77 -5.48 -7.40
N THR A 36 6.98 -5.15 -8.42
CA THR A 36 5.58 -4.81 -8.25
C THR A 36 4.77 -6.06 -7.85
N VAL A 37 3.52 -5.85 -7.41
CA VAL A 37 2.60 -6.98 -7.17
C VAL A 37 2.47 -7.85 -8.43
N GLY A 38 2.43 -7.22 -9.62
CA GLY A 38 2.37 -7.94 -10.89
C GLY A 38 3.59 -8.80 -11.15
N ASP A 39 4.80 -8.24 -10.95
CA ASP A 39 6.05 -8.98 -11.14
C ASP A 39 6.14 -10.19 -10.19
N THR A 40 5.71 -10.01 -8.95
CA THR A 40 5.66 -11.09 -7.95
C THR A 40 4.69 -12.20 -8.38
N VAL A 41 3.49 -11.85 -8.84
CA VAL A 41 2.50 -12.83 -9.29
C VAL A 41 2.98 -13.55 -10.55
N GLU A 42 3.61 -12.84 -11.49
CA GLU A 42 4.17 -13.43 -12.72
C GLU A 42 5.28 -14.44 -12.41
N ASP A 43 6.16 -14.14 -11.46
CA ASP A 43 7.20 -15.08 -11.04
C ASP A 43 6.63 -16.36 -10.44
N PHE A 44 5.56 -16.26 -9.64
CA PHE A 44 4.85 -17.45 -9.14
C PHE A 44 4.14 -18.21 -10.26
N GLN A 45 3.51 -17.51 -11.19
CA GLN A 45 2.86 -18.12 -12.36
C GLN A 45 3.86 -18.89 -13.22
N ARG A 46 5.06 -18.35 -13.45
CA ARG A 46 6.14 -18.98 -14.21
C ARG A 46 6.62 -20.31 -13.62
N THR A 47 6.44 -20.53 -12.32
CA THR A 47 6.79 -21.82 -11.71
C THR A 47 5.86 -22.96 -12.15
N ASN A 48 4.64 -22.64 -12.60
CA ASN A 48 3.59 -23.60 -12.93
C ASN A 48 3.28 -24.61 -11.79
N LEU A 49 3.58 -24.24 -10.55
CA LEU A 49 3.36 -25.05 -9.35
C LEU A 49 2.06 -24.70 -8.60
N TYR A 50 1.47 -23.55 -8.94
CA TYR A 50 0.36 -22.97 -8.19
C TYR A 50 -0.91 -22.91 -9.03
N SER A 51 -2.06 -23.05 -8.38
CA SER A 51 -3.35 -22.94 -9.05
C SER A 51 -3.71 -21.50 -9.34
N GLU A 52 -4.53 -21.28 -10.36
CA GLU A 52 -5.09 -19.96 -10.70
C GLU A 52 -5.78 -19.29 -9.50
N ASN A 53 -6.48 -20.06 -8.66
CA ASN A 53 -7.10 -19.54 -7.45
C ASN A 53 -6.07 -19.02 -6.45
N PHE A 54 -4.97 -19.76 -6.25
CA PHE A 54 -3.89 -19.30 -5.37
C PHE A 54 -3.25 -18.02 -5.89
N LEU A 55 -2.99 -17.93 -7.19
CA LEU A 55 -2.39 -16.73 -7.80
C LEU A 55 -3.31 -15.50 -7.64
N ARG A 56 -4.62 -15.68 -7.79
CA ARG A 56 -5.60 -14.60 -7.55
C ARG A 56 -5.62 -14.15 -6.09
N ASP A 57 -5.66 -15.09 -5.15
CA ASP A 57 -5.67 -14.78 -3.71
C ASP A 57 -4.36 -14.11 -3.28
N LEU A 58 -3.22 -14.52 -3.87
CA LEU A 58 -1.91 -13.89 -3.68
C LEU A 58 -1.92 -12.44 -4.17
N GLU A 59 -2.40 -12.19 -5.38
CA GLU A 59 -2.49 -10.84 -5.95
C GLU A 59 -3.36 -9.92 -5.09
N GLU A 60 -4.51 -10.41 -4.63
CA GLU A 60 -5.43 -9.66 -3.77
C GLU A 60 -4.80 -9.33 -2.42
N GLY A 61 -4.22 -10.31 -1.73
CA GLY A 61 -3.55 -10.11 -0.44
C GLY A 61 -2.36 -9.15 -0.52
N LEU A 62 -1.57 -9.22 -1.60
CA LEU A 62 -0.47 -8.30 -1.85
C LEU A 62 -0.98 -6.88 -2.11
N ARG A 63 -2.06 -6.71 -2.87
CA ARG A 63 -2.70 -5.40 -3.09
C ARG A 63 -3.22 -4.81 -1.78
N GLU A 64 -3.88 -5.60 -0.95
CA GLU A 64 -4.40 -5.14 0.34
C GLU A 64 -3.30 -4.72 1.33
N SER A 65 -2.18 -5.44 1.31
CA SER A 65 -1.02 -5.21 2.18
C SER A 65 -0.09 -4.11 1.66
N SER A 66 -0.19 -3.76 0.38
CA SER A 66 0.57 -2.67 -0.21
C SER A 66 0.01 -1.30 0.18
N TYR A 67 0.90 -0.35 0.49
CA TYR A 67 0.54 1.03 0.84
C TYR A 67 -0.13 1.82 -0.30
N GLY A 68 -0.20 1.23 -1.50
CA GLY A 68 -0.87 1.76 -2.68
C GLY A 68 -2.35 1.37 -2.78
N LYS A 69 -3.14 1.53 -1.72
CA LYS A 69 -4.61 1.54 -1.88
C LYS A 69 -4.99 2.81 -2.65
N LYS A 70 -5.21 2.68 -3.96
CA LYS A 70 -5.96 3.67 -4.76
C LYS A 70 -7.43 3.63 -4.39
#